data_AF-A0A2N2N7P9-F1
#
_entry.id   AF-A0A2N2N7P9-F1
#
_cell.length_a   1.000
_cell.length_b   1.000
_cell.length_c   1.000
_cell.angle_alpha   90.00
_cell.angle_beta   90.00
_cell.angle_gamma   90.00
#
_symmetry.space_group_name_H-M   'P 1'
#
loop_
_entity.id
_entity.type
_entity.pdbx_description
1 polymer ?
#
loop_
_entity_poly.entity_id
_entity_poly.type
_entity_poly.pdbx_seq_one_letter_code
_entity_poly.pdbx_strand_id
1 'polypeptide(L)'
;MNDFILMTCPTCGGKIKIQQDVNQLVCIQCGNEFIVRRDENSIGLVPIIEKLGKINIGVDRTSYELSVRRIKEEIVNWNNYFESLSIMDGRLAITIITCIIGSVFLALAINGSFLNLFLGIVFFVPVYFEYKHIVKIKKEQKKIKSIILDKEKELNGYYQKLYVNQ
;
A
#
# COMPACT_ATOMS: atom_id res chain seq x y z
N MET A 1 18.85 -61.31 4.73
CA MET A 1 19.37 -60.27 5.65
C MET A 1 18.99 -58.94 5.02
N ASN A 2 18.26 -58.08 5.72
CA ASN A 2 17.79 -56.82 5.13
C ASN A 2 18.84 -55.74 5.36
N ASP A 3 19.53 -55.37 4.29
CA ASP A 3 20.52 -54.30 4.30
C ASP A 3 19.81 -52.95 4.20
N PHE A 4 19.80 -52.22 5.31
CA PHE A 4 19.27 -50.85 5.35
C PHE A 4 20.41 -49.86 5.48
N ILE A 5 20.37 -48.80 4.67
CA ILE A 5 21.30 -47.68 4.78
C ILE A 5 20.60 -46.57 5.56
N LEU A 6 21.24 -46.12 6.64
CA LEU A 6 20.77 -45.00 7.45
C LEU A 6 21.33 -43.70 6.89
N MET A 7 20.44 -42.78 6.53
CA MET A 7 20.81 -41.46 6.03
C MET A 7 19.97 -40.38 6.70
N THR A 8 20.41 -39.14 6.58
CA THR A 8 19.73 -37.98 7.18
C THR A 8 19.07 -37.13 6.10
N CYS A 9 17.84 -36.71 6.33
CA CYS A 9 17.10 -35.81 5.45
C CYS A 9 17.81 -34.44 5.36
N PRO A 10 18.16 -33.95 4.17
CA PRO A 10 18.82 -32.64 4.02
C PRO A 10 17.89 -31.46 4.33
N THR A 11 16.57 -31.63 4.32
CA THR A 11 15.61 -30.55 4.60
C THR A 11 15.33 -30.37 6.09
N CYS A 12 15.16 -31.45 6.85
CA CYS A 12 14.69 -31.38 8.25
C CYS A 12 15.58 -32.09 9.27
N GLY A 13 16.65 -32.76 8.85
CA GLY A 13 17.52 -33.53 9.75
C GLY A 13 16.93 -34.86 10.24
N GLY A 14 15.75 -35.26 9.76
CA GLY A 14 15.12 -36.52 10.13
C GLY A 14 15.90 -37.76 9.66
N LYS A 15 15.84 -38.86 10.41
CA LYS A 15 16.48 -40.13 10.04
C LYS A 15 15.64 -40.87 9.01
N ILE A 16 16.24 -41.26 7.89
CA ILE A 16 15.60 -42.01 6.80
C ILE A 16 16.27 -43.39 6.71
N LYS A 17 15.45 -44.43 6.60
CA LYS A 17 15.90 -45.80 6.32
C LYS A 17 15.64 -46.10 4.85
N ILE A 18 16.70 -46.44 4.11
CA ILE A 18 16.62 -46.71 2.68
C ILE A 18 16.80 -48.21 2.46
N GLN A 19 15.86 -48.82 1.74
CA GLN A 19 16.02 -50.16 1.20
C GLN A 19 16.79 -50.10 -0.13
N GLN A 20 17.58 -51.14 -0.42
CA GLN A 20 18.44 -51.19 -1.61
C GLN A 20 17.66 -51.04 -2.93
N ASP A 21 16.37 -51.39 -2.97
CA ASP A 21 15.56 -51.42 -4.20
C ASP A 21 14.73 -50.16 -4.45
N VAL A 22 14.79 -49.16 -3.55
CA VAL A 22 13.90 -47.99 -3.61
C VAL A 22 14.60 -46.81 -4.28
N ASN A 23 14.05 -46.32 -5.40
CA ASN A 23 14.60 -45.18 -6.16
C ASN A 23 13.99 -43.81 -5.76
N GLN A 24 12.86 -43.83 -5.06
CA GLN A 24 12.15 -42.64 -4.59
C GLN A 24 11.80 -42.80 -3.12
N LEU A 25 12.15 -41.82 -2.31
CA LEU A 25 11.91 -41.82 -0.87
C LEU A 25 11.07 -40.62 -0.48
N VAL A 26 10.17 -40.83 0.47
CA VAL A 26 9.42 -39.77 1.14
C VAL A 26 9.91 -39.71 2.58
N CYS A 27 10.37 -38.54 3.02
CA CYS A 27 10.74 -38.35 4.42
C CYS A 27 9.46 -38.33 5.28
N ILE A 28 9.33 -39.27 6.22
CA ILE A 28 8.16 -39.37 7.12
C ILE A 28 7.99 -38.10 7.98
N GLN A 29 9.10 -37.40 8.27
CA GLN A 29 9.08 -36.26 9.18
C GLN A 29 8.71 -34.92 8.51
N CYS A 30 9.07 -34.69 7.25
CA CYS A 30 8.75 -33.44 6.54
C CYS A 30 7.88 -33.63 5.28
N GLY A 31 7.63 -34.86 4.86
CA GLY A 31 6.87 -35.18 3.65
C GLY A 31 7.61 -34.94 2.34
N ASN A 32 8.85 -34.44 2.36
CA ASN A 32 9.59 -34.18 1.12
C ASN A 32 9.96 -35.48 0.40
N GLU A 33 9.78 -35.45 -0.92
CA GLU A 33 10.17 -36.51 -1.82
C GLU A 33 11.59 -36.30 -2.35
N PHE A 34 12.38 -37.37 -2.34
CA PHE A 34 13.76 -37.40 -2.80
C PHE A 34 13.95 -38.53 -3.80
N ILE A 35 14.74 -38.26 -4.85
CA ILE A 35 15.25 -39.29 -5.75
C ILE A 35 16.59 -39.75 -5.21
N VAL A 36 16.77 -41.07 -5.11
CA VAL A 36 18.04 -41.68 -4.74
C VAL A 36 18.88 -41.83 -6.01
N ARG A 37 20.02 -41.13 -6.07
CA ARG A 37 21.06 -41.37 -7.08
C ARG A 37 22.12 -42.27 -6.48
N ARG A 38 22.36 -43.42 -7.12
CA ARG A 38 23.42 -44.35 -6.73
C ARG A 38 24.50 -44.27 -7.81
N ASP A 39 25.66 -43.76 -7.43
CA ASP A 39 26.89 -43.85 -8.21
C ASP A 39 27.76 -44.97 -7.60
N GLU A 40 28.73 -45.48 -8.36
CA GLU A 40 29.52 -46.68 -8.03
C GLU A 40 30.15 -46.65 -6.63
N ASN A 41 30.40 -45.47 -6.06
CA ASN A 41 30.96 -45.28 -4.72
C ASN A 41 30.17 -44.33 -3.80
N SER A 42 29.01 -43.80 -4.22
CA SER A 42 28.26 -42.83 -3.41
C SER A 42 26.75 -42.87 -3.63
N ILE A 43 25.99 -42.63 -2.57
CA ILE A 43 24.53 -42.50 -2.62
C ILE A 43 24.16 -41.06 -2.29
N GLY A 44 23.57 -40.37 -3.25
CA GLY A 44 23.09 -39.00 -3.12
C GLY A 44 21.56 -38.91 -3.11
N LEU A 45 21.02 -37.93 -2.38
CA LEU A 45 19.60 -37.58 -2.44
C LEU A 45 19.44 -36.28 -3.23
N VAL A 46 18.63 -36.31 -4.29
CA VAL A 46 18.25 -35.12 -5.04
C VAL A 46 16.79 -34.78 -4.68
N PRO A 47 16.50 -33.61 -4.11
CA PRO A 47 15.12 -33.21 -3.84
C PRO A 47 14.36 -33.04 -5.15
N ILE A 48 13.12 -33.54 -5.20
CA ILE A 48 12.23 -33.34 -6.36
C ILE A 48 11.63 -31.93 -6.27
N ILE A 49 12.41 -30.91 -6.65
CA ILE A 49 11.99 -29.49 -6.59
C ILE A 49 11.05 -29.14 -7.76
N GLU A 50 10.93 -29.98 -8.79
CA GLU A 50 10.21 -29.68 -10.03
C GLU A 50 8.72 -29.32 -9.85
N LYS A 51 8.06 -29.81 -8.80
CA LYS A 51 6.64 -29.45 -8.53
C LYS A 51 6.46 -28.11 -7.81
N LEU A 52 7.49 -27.53 -7.22
CA LEU A 52 7.39 -26.25 -6.51
C LEU A 52 7.48 -25.04 -7.45
N GLY A 53 8.16 -25.17 -8.61
CA GLY A 53 8.30 -24.06 -9.57
C GLY A 53 6.96 -23.57 -10.13
N LYS A 54 6.01 -24.46 -10.40
CA LYS A 54 4.66 -24.09 -10.86
C LYS A 54 3.76 -23.55 -9.74
N ILE A 55 3.98 -23.96 -8.49
CA ILE A 55 3.22 -23.45 -7.33
C ILE A 55 3.67 -22.03 -6.99
N ASN A 56 4.97 -21.74 -7.05
CA ASN A 56 5.50 -20.40 -6.77
C ASN A 56 4.90 -19.33 -7.69
N ILE A 57 4.71 -19.63 -8.98
CA ILE A 57 4.08 -18.69 -9.92
C ILE A 57 2.62 -18.38 -9.54
N GLY A 58 1.87 -19.37 -9.04
CA GLY A 58 0.49 -19.18 -8.57
C GLY A 58 0.39 -18.47 -7.22
N VAL A 59 1.33 -18.73 -6.31
CA VAL A 59 1.42 -18.07 -5.00
C VAL A 59 1.77 -16.59 -5.18
N ASP A 60 2.72 -16.27 -6.05
CA ASP A 60 3.11 -14.89 -6.35
C ASP A 60 1.94 -14.09 -6.93
N ARG A 61 1.20 -14.69 -7.89
CA ARG A 61 0.01 -14.05 -8.46
C ARG A 61 -1.06 -13.76 -7.41
N THR A 62 -1.34 -14.72 -6.53
CA THR A 62 -2.32 -14.54 -5.45
C THR A 62 -1.89 -13.44 -4.47
N SER A 63 -0.59 -13.38 -4.15
CA SER A 63 0.00 -12.33 -3.31
C SER A 63 -0.13 -10.95 -3.95
N TYR A 64 0.10 -10.85 -5.27
CA TYR A 64 -0.10 -9.62 -6.02
C TYR A 64 -1.57 -9.20 -6.10
N GLU A 65 -2.49 -10.12 -6.36
CA GLU A 65 -3.92 -9.83 -6.40
C GLU A 65 -4.44 -9.33 -5.04
N LEU A 66 -3.98 -9.94 -3.94
CA LEU A 66 -4.31 -9.47 -2.58
C LEU A 66 -3.75 -8.07 -2.30
N SER A 67 -2.51 -7.80 -2.73
CA SER A 67 -1.87 -6.49 -2.56
C SER A 67 -2.58 -5.40 -3.36
N VAL A 68 -2.94 -5.69 -4.62
CA VAL A 68 -3.74 -4.82 -5.49
C VAL A 68 -5.08 -4.48 -4.83
N ARG A 69 -5.77 -5.48 -4.28
CA ARG A 69 -7.04 -5.26 -3.58
C ARG A 69 -6.88 -4.33 -2.38
N ARG A 70 -5.88 -4.57 -1.54
CA ARG A 70 -5.58 -3.70 -0.38
C ARG A 70 -5.28 -2.26 -0.80
N ILE A 71 -4.43 -2.05 -1.81
CA ILE A 71 -4.07 -0.71 -2.29
C ILE A 71 -5.29 0.02 -2.85
N LYS A 72 -6.17 -0.68 -3.57
CA LYS A 72 -7.44 -0.10 -4.05
C LYS A 72 -8.34 0.34 -2.89
N GLU A 73 -8.47 -0.49 -1.86
CA GLU A 73 -9.23 -0.15 -0.65
C GLU A 73 -8.62 1.07 0.06
N GLU A 74 -7.28 1.17 0.14
CA GLU A 74 -6.59 2.34 0.67
C GLU A 74 -6.88 3.61 -0.17
N ILE A 75 -6.80 3.54 -1.50
CA ILE A 75 -7.09 4.67 -2.39
C ILE A 75 -8.53 5.17 -2.20
N VAL A 76 -9.50 4.25 -2.13
CA VAL A 76 -10.91 4.60 -1.87
C VAL A 76 -11.06 5.29 -0.52
N ASN A 77 -10.43 4.76 0.54
CA ASN A 77 -10.47 5.39 1.86
C ASN A 77 -9.86 6.80 1.87
N TRP A 78 -8.72 6.99 1.20
CA TRP A 78 -8.09 8.31 1.07
C TRP A 78 -8.93 9.28 0.24
N ASN A 79 -9.58 8.81 -0.82
CA ASN A 79 -10.50 9.61 -1.62
C ASN A 79 -11.73 10.04 -0.81
N ASN A 80 -12.33 9.14 -0.04
CA ASN A 80 -13.45 9.48 0.85
C ASN A 80 -13.02 10.51 1.91
N TYR A 81 -11.82 10.35 2.46
CA TYR A 81 -11.25 11.34 3.39
C TYR A 81 -11.02 12.70 2.71
N PHE A 82 -10.48 12.70 1.50
CA PHE A 82 -10.29 13.92 0.69
C PHE A 82 -11.62 14.62 0.38
N GLU A 83 -12.65 13.86 0.00
CA GLU A 83 -13.98 14.37 -0.28
C GLU A 83 -14.64 14.96 0.97
N SER A 84 -14.48 14.33 2.13
CA SER A 84 -14.94 14.91 3.41
C SER A 84 -14.28 16.27 3.73
N LEU A 85 -13.06 16.51 3.22
CA LEU A 85 -12.35 17.79 3.36
C LEU A 85 -12.74 18.81 2.29
N SER A 86 -13.14 18.40 1.09
CA SER A 86 -13.48 19.31 -0.02
C SER A 86 -14.86 19.96 0.13
N ILE A 87 -15.79 19.32 0.86
CA ILE A 87 -17.12 19.90 1.17
C ILE A 87 -17.00 21.25 1.92
N MET A 88 -15.86 21.54 2.55
CA MET A 88 -15.58 22.85 3.18
C MET A 88 -15.26 23.99 2.20
N ASP A 89 -15.12 23.76 0.89
CA ASP A 89 -14.76 24.79 -0.09
C ASP A 89 -15.85 25.87 -0.28
N GLY A 90 -17.11 25.62 0.11
CA GLY A 90 -18.16 26.64 0.10
C GLY A 90 -17.84 27.90 0.94
N ARG A 91 -16.94 27.77 1.93
CA ARG A 91 -16.48 28.91 2.76
C ARG A 91 -15.59 29.91 2.02
N LEU A 92 -14.96 29.52 0.90
CA LEU A 92 -14.18 30.44 0.08
C LEU A 92 -15.05 31.51 -0.58
N ALA A 93 -16.23 31.15 -1.06
CA ALA A 93 -17.17 32.13 -1.63
C ALA A 93 -17.61 33.14 -0.57
N ILE A 94 -17.92 32.67 0.64
CA ILE A 94 -18.33 33.52 1.77
C ILE A 94 -17.22 34.49 2.17
N THR A 95 -15.97 34.02 2.28
CA THR A 95 -14.83 34.89 2.63
C THR A 95 -14.54 35.96 1.57
N ILE A 96 -14.71 35.65 0.28
CA ILE A 96 -14.58 36.65 -0.79
C ILE A 96 -15.66 37.72 -0.66
N ILE A 97 -16.92 37.31 -0.42
CA ILE A 97 -18.04 38.23 -0.26
C ILE A 97 -17.82 39.14 0.96
N THR A 98 -17.39 38.59 2.10
CA THR A 98 -17.13 39.40 3.32
C THR A 98 -15.96 40.36 3.15
N CYS A 99 -14.91 39.99 2.40
CA CYS A 99 -13.83 40.90 2.01
C CYS A 99 -14.35 42.09 1.18
N ILE A 100 -15.22 41.83 0.19
CA ILE A 100 -15.79 42.88 -0.66
C ILE A 100 -16.62 43.85 0.19
N ILE A 101 -17.51 43.32 1.04
CA ILE A 101 -18.32 44.14 1.95
C ILE A 101 -17.43 44.97 2.88
N GLY A 102 -16.41 44.36 3.48
CA GLY A 102 -15.45 45.04 4.35
C GLY A 102 -14.69 46.17 3.64
N SER A 103 -14.31 45.98 2.37
CA SER A 103 -13.63 47.01 1.57
C SER A 103 -14.52 48.24 1.29
N VAL A 104 -15.83 48.03 1.10
CA VAL A 104 -16.80 49.11 0.90
C VAL A 104 -16.96 49.93 2.20
N PHE A 105 -17.07 49.27 3.36
CA PHE A 105 -17.13 49.95 4.65
C PHE A 105 -15.85 50.75 4.95
N LEU A 106 -14.68 50.22 4.58
CA LEU A 106 -13.41 50.92 4.72
C LEU A 106 -13.36 52.19 3.85
N ALA A 107 -13.86 52.13 2.61
CA ALA A 107 -13.93 53.30 1.73
C ALA A 107 -14.86 54.40 2.28
N LEU A 108 -15.98 54.01 2.91
CA LEU A 108 -16.91 54.95 3.56
C LEU A 108 -16.33 55.59 4.83
N ALA A 109 -15.27 55.02 5.42
CA ALA A 109 -14.59 55.60 6.58
C ALA A 109 -13.76 56.86 6.24
N ILE A 110 -13.41 57.06 4.96
CA ILE A 110 -12.65 58.23 4.49
C ILE A 110 -13.43 59.54 4.75
N ASN A 111 -14.76 59.47 4.87
CA ASN A 111 -15.62 60.61 5.18
C ASN A 111 -15.61 61.03 6.68
N GLY A 112 -14.70 60.49 7.50
CA GLY A 112 -14.37 61.04 8.82
C GLY A 112 -15.13 60.46 10.02
N SER A 113 -16.04 59.51 9.83
CA SER A 113 -16.73 58.83 10.94
C SER A 113 -15.86 57.73 11.55
N PHE A 114 -15.34 57.98 12.76
CA PHE A 114 -14.54 57.03 13.54
C PHE A 114 -15.21 55.64 13.72
N LEU A 115 -16.54 55.62 13.81
CA LEU A 115 -17.36 54.40 13.88
C LEU A 115 -17.14 53.44 12.68
N ASN A 116 -16.95 53.98 11.47
CA ASN A 116 -16.75 53.18 10.26
C ASN A 116 -15.37 52.50 10.25
N LEU A 117 -14.35 53.12 10.85
CA LEU A 117 -13.00 52.55 10.97
C LEU A 117 -13.00 51.38 11.95
N PHE A 118 -13.69 51.52 13.09
CA PHE A 118 -13.87 50.44 14.06
C PHE A 118 -14.61 49.24 13.46
N LEU A 119 -15.72 49.50 12.75
CA LEU A 119 -16.47 48.44 12.07
C LEU A 119 -15.60 47.71 11.04
N GLY A 120 -14.81 48.43 10.25
CA GLY A 120 -13.87 47.82 9.29
C GLY A 120 -12.91 46.83 9.97
N ILE A 121 -12.23 47.25 11.04
CA ILE A 121 -11.26 46.40 11.75
C ILE A 121 -11.93 45.14 12.31
N VAL A 122 -13.13 45.27 12.88
CA VAL A 122 -13.89 44.14 13.43
C VAL A 122 -14.22 43.09 12.36
N PHE A 123 -14.42 43.48 11.09
CA PHE A 123 -14.64 42.53 10.00
C PHE A 123 -13.35 41.85 9.50
N PHE A 124 -12.20 42.55 9.53
CA PHE A 124 -10.95 41.98 9.01
C PHE A 124 -10.34 40.87 9.89
N VAL A 125 -10.51 40.95 11.22
CA VAL A 125 -9.98 39.95 12.17
C VAL A 125 -10.53 38.53 11.92
N PRO A 126 -11.86 38.29 11.86
CA PRO A 126 -12.41 36.95 11.60
C PRO A 126 -12.08 36.46 10.18
N VAL A 127 -12.07 37.36 9.19
CA VAL A 127 -11.66 37.05 7.80
C VAL A 127 -10.23 36.53 7.75
N TYR A 128 -9.31 37.17 8.47
CA TYR A 128 -7.91 36.72 8.54
C TYR A 128 -7.78 35.33 9.18
N PHE A 129 -8.55 35.05 10.23
CA PHE A 129 -8.53 33.74 10.90
C PHE A 129 -9.08 32.63 9.99
N GLU A 130 -10.21 32.87 9.31
CA GLU A 130 -10.79 31.96 8.32
C GLU A 130 -9.82 31.73 7.15
N TYR A 131 -9.19 32.78 6.63
CA TYR A 131 -8.19 32.67 5.57
C TYR A 131 -7.03 31.74 5.97
N LYS A 132 -6.48 31.92 7.18
CA LYS A 132 -5.40 31.06 7.71
C LYS A 132 -5.85 29.60 7.83
N HIS A 133 -7.09 29.36 8.24
CA HIS A 133 -7.67 28.03 8.35
C HIS A 133 -7.81 27.35 6.96
N ILE A 134 -8.32 28.08 5.96
CA ILE A 134 -8.46 27.60 4.58
C ILE A 134 -7.09 27.24 3.97
N VAL A 135 -6.07 28.09 4.16
CA VAL A 135 -4.71 27.82 3.66
C VAL A 135 -4.15 26.54 4.29
N LYS A 136 -4.40 26.30 5.58
CA LYS A 136 -3.98 25.06 6.26
C LYS A 136 -4.67 23.84 5.67
N ILE A 137 -5.98 23.89 5.41
CA ILE A 137 -6.74 22.79 4.79
C ILE A 137 -6.22 22.50 3.37
N LYS A 138 -6.00 23.52 2.54
CA LYS A 138 -5.45 23.33 1.18
C LYS A 138 -4.07 22.66 1.20
N LYS A 139 -3.26 22.93 2.22
CA LYS A 139 -1.97 22.26 2.39
C LYS A 139 -2.14 20.77 2.69
N GLU A 140 -3.07 20.40 3.57
CA GLU A 140 -3.38 18.99 3.87
C GLU A 140 -3.98 18.28 2.65
N GLN A 141 -4.90 18.92 1.92
CA GLN A 141 -5.46 18.41 0.67
C GLN A 141 -4.36 18.09 -0.37
N LYS A 142 -3.37 18.97 -0.53
CA LYS A 142 -2.24 18.73 -1.43
C LYS A 142 -1.42 17.51 -1.02
N LYS A 143 -1.17 17.32 0.28
CA LYS A 143 -0.44 16.14 0.80
C LYS A 143 -1.21 14.85 0.54
N ILE A 144 -2.50 14.83 0.81
CA ILE A 144 -3.36 13.66 0.58
C ILE A 144 -3.39 13.31 -0.91
N LYS A 145 -3.52 14.32 -1.78
CA LYS A 145 -3.49 14.13 -3.23
C LYS A 145 -2.16 13.53 -3.71
N SER A 146 -1.02 13.96 -3.15
CA SER A 146 0.27 13.32 -3.47
C SER A 146 0.33 11.85 -3.02
N ILE A 147 -0.21 11.53 -1.84
CA ILE A 147 -0.24 10.14 -1.34
C ILE A 147 -1.08 9.25 -2.26
N ILE A 148 -2.26 9.72 -2.69
CA ILE A 148 -3.12 8.99 -3.63
C ILE A 148 -2.37 8.75 -4.95
N LEU A 149 -1.71 9.78 -5.49
CA LEU A 149 -0.96 9.66 -6.75
C LEU A 149 0.17 8.63 -6.66
N ASP A 150 0.89 8.60 -5.54
CA ASP A 150 1.98 7.64 -5.36
C ASP A 150 1.45 6.20 -5.18
N LYS A 151 0.29 6.04 -4.52
CA LYS A 151 -0.41 4.74 -4.43
C LYS A 151 -0.92 4.26 -5.79
N GLU A 152 -1.42 5.17 -6.63
CA GLU A 152 -1.81 4.84 -8.01
C GLU A 152 -0.61 4.38 -8.86
N LYS A 153 0.56 5.01 -8.71
CA LYS A 153 1.79 4.57 -9.36
C LYS A 153 2.21 3.17 -8.90
N GLU A 154 2.15 2.91 -7.59
CA GLU A 154 2.46 1.60 -7.02
C GLU A 154 1.53 0.52 -7.60
N LEU A 155 0.22 0.82 -7.66
CA LEU A 155 -0.80 -0.03 -8.25
C LEU A 155 -0.51 -0.34 -9.73
N ASN A 156 -0.13 0.67 -10.51
CA ASN A 156 0.24 0.50 -11.92
C ASN A 156 1.49 -0.37 -12.08
N GLY A 157 2.46 -0.28 -11.16
CA GLY A 157 3.62 -1.16 -11.13
C GLY A 157 3.25 -2.64 -10.91
N TYR A 158 2.29 -2.92 -10.02
CA TYR A 158 1.77 -4.28 -9.85
C TYR A 158 1.03 -4.78 -11.09
N TYR A 159 0.23 -3.92 -11.74
CA TYR A 159 -0.43 -4.28 -12.98
C TYR A 159 0.55 -4.64 -14.09
N GLN A 160 1.62 -3.86 -14.29
CA GLN A 160 2.66 -4.20 -15.26
C GLN A 160 3.27 -5.58 -14.99
N LYS A 161 3.58 -5.91 -13.74
CA LYS A 161 4.14 -7.24 -13.37
C LYS A 161 3.16 -8.40 -13.62
N LEU A 162 1.86 -8.15 -13.48
CA LEU A 162 0.82 -9.15 -13.73
C LEU A 162 0.58 -9.41 -15.21
N TYR A 163 0.62 -8.36 -16.06
CA TYR A 163 0.32 -8.47 -17.49
C TYR A 163 1.54 -8.78 -18.38
N VAL A 164 2.77 -8.45 -17.94
CA VAL A 164 3.99 -8.75 -18.70
C VAL A 164 4.44 -10.20 -18.56
N ASN A 165 3.97 -10.93 -17.55
CA ASN A 165 4.31 -12.34 -17.30
C ASN A 165 3.25 -13.34 -17.82
N GLN A 166 2.33 -12.90 -18.68
CA GLN A 166 1.40 -13.78 -19.43
C GLN A 166 1.96 -14.07 -20.82
#